data_AF-A0A1G9UPF4-F1
#
_entry.id   AF-A0A1G9UPF4-F1
#
_cell.length_a   1.000
_cell.length_b   1.000
_cell.length_c   1.000
_cell.angle_alpha   90.00
_cell.angle_beta   90.00
_cell.angle_gamma   90.00
#
_symmetry.space_group_name_H-M   'P 1'
#
loop_
_entity.id
_entity.type
_entity.pdbx_description
1 polymer ?
#
loop_
_entity_poly.entity_id
_entity_poly.type
_entity_poly.pdbx_seq_one_letter_code
_entity_poly.pdbx_strand_id
1 'polypeptide(L)'
;MAATAQGRNVIGGLSGRPEVGQLEHLREEARQERHRPEAERDAMRQERDQERQARTKAETTAATQVTAAETRLQVTRKNLQQARHQLVAAQAATGLALPELIDLSRDLGDGVRGVALPGAGIEVVARHPDGTVVLYHQNTRMGLGDPEHAPAHGRALAAAILAVSPARP
;
A
#
# COMPACT_ATOMS: atom_id res chain seq x y z
N MET A 1 20.81 111.74 -35.05
CA MET A 1 21.20 111.78 -33.62
C MET A 1 20.33 110.77 -32.87
N ALA A 2 20.98 109.89 -32.11
CA ALA A 2 20.52 109.05 -30.99
C ALA A 2 19.16 108.32 -31.06
N ALA A 3 18.96 107.10 -30.57
CA ALA A 3 19.78 105.96 -30.15
C ALA A 3 18.74 104.94 -29.61
N THR A 4 19.10 103.64 -29.64
CA THR A 4 18.61 102.56 -28.73
C THR A 4 17.13 102.14 -28.83
N ALA A 5 16.74 100.86 -28.79
CA ALA A 5 17.46 99.63 -28.45
C ALA A 5 16.80 98.41 -29.12
N GLN A 6 17.65 97.50 -29.61
CA GLN A 6 17.35 96.12 -29.98
C GLN A 6 17.05 95.29 -28.73
N GLY A 7 15.92 94.58 -28.73
CA GLY A 7 15.61 93.50 -27.79
C GLY A 7 15.69 92.14 -28.48
N ARG A 8 16.92 91.62 -28.63
CA ARG A 8 17.17 90.20 -28.90
C ARG A 8 16.96 89.44 -27.59
N ASN A 9 15.97 88.56 -27.52
CA ASN A 9 15.88 87.60 -26.43
C ASN A 9 16.39 86.23 -26.91
N VAL A 10 17.67 85.99 -26.63
CA VAL A 10 18.28 84.67 -26.55
C VAL A 10 18.39 84.37 -25.06
N ILE A 11 17.54 83.47 -24.56
CA ILE A 11 17.63 82.85 -23.23
C ILE A 11 17.23 81.39 -23.49
N GLY A 12 17.97 80.35 -23.16
CA GLY A 12 19.22 80.20 -22.43
C GLY A 12 19.36 78.70 -22.22
N GLY A 13 20.41 78.09 -22.75
CA GLY A 13 20.74 76.70 -22.44
C GLY A 13 21.41 76.64 -21.07
N LEU A 14 20.80 75.96 -20.10
CA LEU A 14 21.42 75.40 -18.88
C LEU A 14 20.49 74.24 -18.43
N SER A 15 20.70 73.01 -18.92
CA SER A 15 21.50 71.99 -18.21
C SER A 15 21.05 71.75 -16.75
N GLY A 16 19.83 71.21 -16.58
CA GLY A 16 19.43 70.47 -15.37
C GLY A 16 19.79 68.99 -15.53
N ARG A 17 20.57 68.46 -14.59
CA ARG A 17 21.44 67.26 -14.70
C ARG A 17 20.71 65.92 -14.96
N PRO A 18 21.16 65.10 -15.94
CA PRO A 18 20.74 63.69 -16.07
C PRO A 18 21.24 62.78 -14.93
N GLU A 19 22.08 63.29 -14.02
CA GLU A 19 22.75 62.52 -12.97
C GLU A 19 21.82 62.12 -11.80
N VAL A 20 20.75 62.86 -11.52
CA VAL A 20 19.87 62.59 -10.36
C VAL A 20 18.99 61.36 -10.60
N GLY A 21 18.42 61.23 -11.80
CA GLY A 21 17.63 60.05 -12.18
C GLY A 21 18.47 58.78 -12.32
N GLN A 22 19.73 58.90 -12.77
CA GLN A 22 20.66 57.77 -12.83
C GLN A 22 21.06 57.27 -11.43
N LEU A 23 21.24 58.17 -10.47
CA LEU A 23 21.56 57.81 -9.08
C LEU A 23 20.38 57.16 -8.35
N GLU A 24 19.14 57.55 -8.66
CA GLU A 24 17.94 56.91 -8.11
C GLU A 24 17.74 55.51 -8.70
N HIS A 25 17.96 55.34 -10.00
CA HIS A 25 17.87 54.04 -10.66
C HIS A 25 18.92 53.05 -10.13
N LEU A 26 20.17 53.49 -9.97
CA LEU A 26 21.24 52.68 -9.38
C LEU A 26 20.96 52.33 -7.90
N ARG A 27 20.27 53.20 -7.15
CA ARG A 27 19.86 52.91 -5.77
C ARG A 27 18.72 51.90 -5.70
N GLU A 28 17.78 51.94 -6.64
CA GLU A 28 16.73 50.93 -6.76
C GLU A 28 17.29 49.58 -7.20
N GLU A 29 18.20 49.56 -8.18
CA GLU A 29 18.89 48.34 -8.61
C GLU A 29 19.71 47.74 -7.46
N ALA A 30 20.47 48.55 -6.72
CA ALA A 30 21.23 48.08 -5.56
C ALA A 30 20.33 47.56 -4.41
N ARG A 31 19.09 48.08 -4.28
CA ARG A 31 18.10 47.54 -3.34
C ARG A 31 17.52 46.23 -3.86
N GLN A 32 17.18 46.14 -5.15
CA GLN A 32 16.68 44.92 -5.77
C GLN A 32 17.71 43.79 -5.73
N GLU A 33 18.98 44.08 -6.01
CA GLU A 33 20.08 43.12 -5.91
C GLU A 33 20.32 42.62 -4.49
N ARG A 34 20.04 43.45 -3.47
CA ARG A 34 20.12 43.02 -2.07
C ARG A 34 18.91 42.20 -1.63
N HIS A 35 17.72 42.46 -2.17
CA HIS A 35 16.50 41.72 -1.83
C HIS A 35 16.37 40.36 -2.54
N ARG A 36 16.94 40.18 -3.73
CA ARG A 36 16.95 38.89 -4.45
C ARG A 36 17.58 37.74 -3.65
N PRO A 37 18.81 37.83 -3.12
CA PRO A 37 19.41 36.75 -2.37
C PRO A 37 18.72 36.50 -1.02
N GLU A 38 18.05 37.51 -0.46
CA GLU A 38 17.24 37.37 0.75
C GLU A 38 15.95 36.57 0.46
N ALA A 39 15.25 36.91 -0.63
CA ALA A 39 14.09 36.17 -1.11
C ALA A 39 14.43 34.72 -1.50
N GLU A 40 15.58 34.48 -2.14
CA GLU A 40 16.05 33.13 -2.47
C GLU A 40 16.37 32.31 -1.21
N ARG A 41 16.99 32.93 -0.20
CA ARG A 41 17.27 32.28 1.08
C ARG A 41 15.99 31.92 1.83
N ASP A 42 14.99 32.80 1.81
CA ASP A 42 13.71 32.54 2.43
C ASP A 42 12.91 31.47 1.67
N ALA A 43 12.97 31.46 0.34
CA ALA A 43 12.41 30.38 -0.48
C ALA A 43 13.06 29.02 -0.15
N MET A 44 14.39 28.95 -0.07
CA MET A 44 15.11 27.73 0.33
C MET A 44 14.80 27.28 1.77
N ARG A 45 14.52 28.22 2.68
CA ARG A 45 14.08 27.88 4.04
C ARG A 45 12.67 27.27 4.01
N GLN A 46 11.75 27.91 3.30
CA GLN A 46 10.38 27.42 3.14
C GLN A 46 10.34 26.04 2.49
N GLU A 47 11.13 25.81 1.44
CA GLU A 47 11.23 24.52 0.77
C GLU A 47 11.71 23.41 1.72
N ARG A 48 12.78 23.67 2.49
CA ARG A 48 13.28 22.70 3.49
C ARG A 48 12.28 22.45 4.61
N ASP A 49 11.55 23.46 5.05
CA ASP A 49 10.52 23.29 6.07
C ASP A 49 9.34 22.48 5.53
N GLN A 50 8.93 22.70 4.27
CA GLN A 50 7.92 21.88 3.60
C GLN A 50 8.40 20.43 3.45
N GLU A 51 9.64 20.21 3.06
CA GLU A 51 10.22 18.88 2.93
C GLU A 51 10.26 18.15 4.29
N ARG A 52 10.68 18.83 5.35
CA ARG A 52 10.66 18.29 6.72
C ARG A 52 9.24 17.93 7.13
N GLN A 53 8.27 18.81 6.90
CA GLN A 53 6.86 18.54 7.20
C GLN A 53 6.33 17.35 6.41
N ALA A 54 6.67 17.23 5.13
CA ALA A 54 6.27 16.10 4.29
C ALA A 54 6.87 14.78 4.80
N ARG A 55 8.15 14.77 5.17
CA ARG A 55 8.82 13.61 5.76
C ARG A 55 8.17 13.18 7.06
N THR A 56 7.96 14.09 8.01
CA THR A 56 7.30 13.77 9.28
C THR A 56 5.87 13.25 9.07
N LYS A 57 5.11 13.82 8.12
CA LYS A 57 3.77 13.31 7.75
C LYS A 57 3.84 11.89 7.17
N ALA A 58 4.82 11.60 6.32
CA ALA A 58 5.01 10.27 5.76
C ALA A 58 5.41 9.25 6.84
N GLU A 59 6.33 9.60 7.73
CA GLU A 59 6.78 8.75 8.84
C GLU A 59 5.63 8.44 9.82
N THR A 60 4.85 9.45 10.21
CA THR A 60 3.69 9.26 11.10
C THR A 60 2.60 8.41 10.45
N THR A 61 2.36 8.59 9.15
CA THR A 61 1.42 7.76 8.39
C THR A 61 1.90 6.31 8.32
N ALA A 62 3.17 6.08 8.02
CA ALA A 62 3.77 4.76 7.97
C ALA A 62 3.71 4.06 9.34
N ALA A 63 4.07 4.76 10.43
CA ALA A 63 4.00 4.22 11.78
C ALA A 63 2.56 3.80 12.17
N THR A 64 1.57 4.61 11.80
CA THR A 64 0.15 4.30 12.01
C THR A 64 -0.27 3.05 11.24
N GLN A 65 0.15 2.91 9.99
CA GLN A 65 -0.17 1.75 9.15
C GLN A 65 0.47 0.46 9.69
N VAL A 66 1.74 0.51 10.11
CA VAL A 66 2.45 -0.62 10.73
C VAL A 66 1.72 -1.07 11.99
N THR A 67 1.40 -0.13 12.87
CA THR A 67 0.67 -0.42 14.13
C THR A 67 -0.70 -1.06 13.86
N ALA A 68 -1.42 -0.56 12.86
CA ALA A 68 -2.71 -1.14 12.45
C ALA A 68 -2.56 -2.56 11.88
N ALA A 69 -1.51 -2.81 11.08
CA ALA A 69 -1.22 -4.12 10.51
C ALA A 69 -0.84 -5.13 11.61
N GLU A 70 0.00 -4.74 12.57
CA GLU A 70 0.39 -5.57 13.71
C GLU A 70 -0.81 -5.94 14.59
N THR A 71 -1.70 -4.97 14.84
CA THR A 71 -2.94 -5.21 15.60
C THR A 71 -3.83 -6.23 14.89
N ARG A 72 -4.03 -6.08 13.57
CA ARG A 72 -4.79 -7.05 12.77
C ARG A 72 -4.16 -8.44 12.82
N LEU A 73 -2.83 -8.53 12.69
CA LEU A 73 -2.11 -9.79 12.79
C LEU A 73 -2.30 -10.46 14.16
N GLN A 74 -2.25 -9.68 15.25
CA GLN A 74 -2.48 -10.19 16.59
C GLN A 74 -3.90 -10.74 16.76
N VAL A 75 -4.91 -10.03 16.27
CA VAL A 75 -6.32 -10.48 16.29
C VAL A 75 -6.48 -11.78 15.50
N THR A 76 -5.94 -11.84 14.27
CA THR A 76 -6.02 -13.05 13.43
C THR A 76 -5.34 -14.24 14.10
N ARG A 77 -4.19 -14.04 14.77
CA ARG A 77 -3.51 -15.10 15.53
C ARG A 77 -4.36 -15.63 16.69
N LYS A 78 -5.00 -14.74 17.46
CA LYS A 78 -5.91 -15.13 18.55
C LYS A 78 -7.10 -15.91 18.01
N ASN A 79 -7.73 -15.43 16.93
CA ASN A 79 -8.86 -16.09 16.30
C ASN A 79 -8.48 -17.49 15.78
N LEU A 80 -7.30 -17.63 15.16
CA LEU A 80 -6.80 -18.92 14.69
C LEU A 80 -6.58 -19.90 15.86
N GLN A 81 -6.02 -19.43 16.97
CA GLN A 81 -5.83 -20.25 18.16
C GLN A 81 -7.16 -20.70 18.76
N GLN A 82 -8.15 -19.80 18.84
CA GLN A 82 -9.49 -20.13 19.31
C GLN A 82 -10.18 -21.16 18.40
N ALA A 83 -10.09 -20.98 17.08
CA ALA A 83 -10.65 -21.93 16.10
C ALA A 83 -10.00 -23.31 16.23
N ARG A 84 -8.68 -23.38 16.46
CA ARG A 84 -7.99 -24.64 16.73
C ARG A 84 -8.48 -25.33 17.99
N HIS A 85 -8.67 -24.58 19.09
CA HIS A 85 -9.23 -25.17 20.32
C HIS A 85 -10.66 -25.66 20.11
N GLN A 86 -11.50 -24.90 19.39
CA GLN A 86 -12.86 -25.32 19.06
C GLN A 86 -12.86 -26.59 18.20
N LEU A 87 -11.92 -26.70 17.24
CA LEU A 87 -11.74 -27.90 16.44
C LEU A 87 -11.39 -29.10 17.31
N VAL A 88 -10.39 -28.98 18.18
CA VAL A 88 -9.98 -30.07 19.10
C VAL A 88 -11.14 -30.47 20.02
N ALA A 89 -11.88 -29.50 20.56
CA ALA A 89 -13.05 -29.77 21.40
C ALA A 89 -14.17 -30.48 20.63
N ALA A 90 -14.44 -30.08 19.39
CA ALA A 90 -15.43 -30.73 18.53
C ALA A 90 -15.01 -32.16 18.17
N GLN A 91 -13.73 -32.39 17.88
CA GLN A 91 -13.18 -33.74 17.63
C GLN A 91 -13.32 -34.63 18.86
N ALA A 92 -12.99 -34.11 20.05
CA ALA A 92 -13.13 -34.85 21.31
C ALA A 92 -14.60 -35.18 21.62
N ALA A 93 -15.52 -34.22 21.41
CA ALA A 93 -16.95 -34.41 21.68
C ALA A 93 -17.63 -35.40 20.72
N THR A 94 -17.16 -35.45 19.47
CA THR A 94 -17.73 -36.33 18.43
C THR A 94 -17.03 -37.68 18.32
N GLY A 95 -15.86 -37.84 18.96
CA GLY A 95 -14.97 -38.99 18.73
C GLY A 95 -14.40 -39.07 17.31
N LEU A 96 -14.63 -38.04 16.49
CA LEU A 96 -14.17 -37.96 15.11
C LEU A 96 -12.77 -37.34 15.10
N ALA A 97 -11.74 -38.18 15.02
CA ALA A 97 -10.41 -37.72 14.63
C ALA A 97 -10.45 -37.37 13.14
N LEU A 98 -10.12 -36.12 12.78
CA LEU A 98 -9.86 -35.80 11.37
C LEU A 98 -8.59 -36.57 10.98
N PRO A 99 -8.63 -37.39 9.92
CA PRO A 99 -7.44 -38.13 9.51
C PRO A 99 -6.37 -37.16 8.99
N GLU A 100 -5.11 -37.54 9.16
CA GLU A 100 -3.98 -36.68 8.85
C GLU A 100 -3.94 -36.31 7.35
N LEU A 101 -3.53 -35.08 7.09
CA LEU A 101 -3.33 -34.59 5.74
C LEU A 101 -2.01 -35.15 5.21
N ILE A 102 -2.09 -36.02 4.20
CA ILE A 102 -0.96 -36.67 3.56
C ILE A 102 -0.60 -35.97 2.25
N ASP A 103 0.69 -35.97 1.94
CA ASP A 103 1.18 -35.54 0.64
C ASP A 103 0.94 -36.64 -0.39
N LEU A 104 0.13 -36.33 -1.40
CA LEU A 104 -0.26 -37.25 -2.46
C LEU A 104 0.42 -36.91 -3.78
N SER A 105 1.46 -36.07 -3.74
CA SER A 105 2.12 -35.58 -4.94
C SER A 105 2.67 -36.70 -5.82
N ARG A 106 3.11 -37.80 -5.21
CA ARG A 106 3.64 -38.98 -5.92
C ARG A 106 2.58 -39.74 -6.71
N ASP A 107 1.34 -39.74 -6.22
CA ASP A 107 0.27 -40.59 -6.76
C ASP A 107 -0.69 -39.80 -7.67
N LEU A 108 -0.90 -38.52 -7.37
CA LEU A 108 -1.93 -37.69 -8.00
C LEU A 108 -1.40 -36.43 -8.71
N GLY A 109 -0.10 -36.15 -8.60
CA GLY A 109 0.57 -35.02 -9.24
C GLY A 109 1.06 -33.96 -8.26
N ASP A 110 2.07 -33.20 -8.66
CA ASP A 110 2.79 -32.27 -7.78
C ASP A 110 1.87 -31.29 -7.06
N GLY A 111 2.03 -31.20 -5.74
CA GLY A 111 1.31 -30.25 -4.89
C GLY A 111 -0.08 -30.73 -4.45
N VAL A 112 -0.48 -31.94 -4.82
CA VAL A 112 -1.74 -32.53 -4.37
C VAL A 112 -1.61 -33.00 -2.92
N ARG A 113 -2.53 -32.55 -2.06
CA ARG A 113 -2.61 -32.97 -0.65
C ARG A 113 -4.00 -33.47 -0.33
N GLY A 114 -4.12 -34.46 0.54
CA GLY A 114 -5.42 -35.04 0.81
C GLY A 114 -5.47 -35.89 2.06
N VAL A 115 -6.57 -36.60 2.19
CA VAL A 115 -6.88 -37.45 3.34
C VAL A 115 -7.39 -38.79 2.81
N ALA A 116 -6.82 -39.89 3.31
CA ALA A 116 -7.33 -41.23 3.03
C ALA A 116 -8.44 -41.59 4.03
N LEU A 117 -9.55 -42.16 3.54
CA LEU A 117 -10.73 -42.49 4.35
C LEU A 117 -11.12 -43.98 4.25
N PRO A 118 -10.21 -44.92 4.59
CA PRO A 118 -10.36 -46.34 4.27
C PRO A 118 -11.61 -47.02 4.88
N GLY A 119 -12.22 -46.44 5.92
CA GLY A 119 -13.42 -46.97 6.56
C GLY A 119 -14.76 -46.63 5.89
N ALA A 120 -14.80 -45.68 4.95
CA ALA A 120 -16.04 -45.17 4.35
C ALA A 120 -16.29 -45.69 2.92
N GLY A 121 -15.49 -46.65 2.44
CA GLY A 121 -15.43 -47.03 1.03
C GLY A 121 -14.78 -45.97 0.14
N ILE A 122 -14.51 -44.77 0.66
CA ILE A 122 -13.80 -43.68 0.00
C ILE A 122 -12.30 -43.94 0.07
N GLU A 123 -11.60 -43.88 -1.06
CA GLU A 123 -10.16 -44.15 -1.09
C GLU A 123 -9.40 -42.91 -0.63
N VAL A 124 -9.65 -41.78 -1.29
CA VAL A 124 -8.89 -40.54 -1.07
C VAL A 124 -9.76 -39.32 -1.35
N VAL A 125 -9.62 -38.27 -0.56
CA VAL A 125 -10.11 -36.94 -0.92
C VAL A 125 -8.92 -36.01 -1.00
N ALA A 126 -8.71 -35.39 -2.16
CA ALA A 126 -7.52 -34.60 -2.44
C ALA A 126 -7.87 -33.19 -2.93
N ARG A 127 -7.07 -32.23 -2.49
CA ARG A 127 -7.05 -30.86 -2.99
C ARG A 127 -5.91 -30.72 -3.99
N HIS A 128 -6.23 -30.24 -5.18
CA HIS A 128 -5.29 -29.95 -6.25
C HIS A 128 -4.70 -28.54 -6.11
N PRO A 129 -3.57 -28.24 -6.79
CA PRO A 129 -2.93 -26.92 -6.74
C PRO A 129 -3.83 -25.77 -7.21
N ASP A 130 -4.76 -26.05 -8.12
CA ASP A 130 -5.76 -25.09 -8.61
C ASP A 130 -6.88 -24.80 -7.61
N GLY A 131 -6.87 -25.45 -6.44
CA GLY A 131 -7.86 -25.29 -5.39
C GLY A 131 -9.05 -26.24 -5.50
N THR A 132 -9.16 -27.04 -6.57
CA THR A 132 -10.24 -28.00 -6.73
C THR A 132 -10.12 -29.14 -5.72
N VAL A 133 -11.26 -29.61 -5.21
CA VAL A 133 -11.32 -30.77 -4.30
C VAL A 133 -11.97 -31.93 -5.04
N VAL A 134 -11.27 -33.07 -5.07
CA VAL A 134 -11.69 -34.28 -5.77
C VAL A 134 -11.78 -35.44 -4.81
N LEU A 135 -12.91 -36.13 -4.85
CA LEU A 135 -13.15 -37.40 -4.18
C LEU A 135 -12.80 -38.54 -5.13
N TYR A 136 -11.87 -39.40 -4.72
CA TYR A 136 -11.49 -40.63 -5.39
C TYR A 136 -12.17 -41.81 -4.70
N HIS A 137 -12.98 -42.55 -5.45
CA HIS A 137 -13.74 -43.69 -4.96
C HIS A 137 -13.87 -44.74 -6.07
N GLN A 138 -13.35 -45.96 -5.86
CA GLN A 138 -13.53 -47.09 -6.78
C GLN A 138 -13.20 -46.71 -8.23
N ASN A 139 -12.01 -46.14 -8.47
CA ASN A 139 -11.54 -45.60 -9.76
C ASN A 139 -12.38 -44.45 -10.35
N THR A 140 -13.38 -43.95 -9.64
CA THR A 140 -14.19 -42.81 -10.05
C THR A 140 -13.62 -41.54 -9.42
N ARG A 141 -13.49 -40.49 -10.23
CA ARG A 141 -13.10 -39.15 -9.78
C ARG A 141 -14.34 -38.27 -9.76
N MET A 142 -14.75 -37.86 -8.57
CA MET A 142 -15.89 -36.96 -8.37
C MET A 142 -15.36 -35.60 -7.92
N GLY A 143 -15.48 -34.58 -8.78
CA GLY A 143 -15.25 -33.20 -8.36
C GLY A 143 -16.27 -32.81 -7.31
N LEU A 144 -15.82 -32.49 -6.09
CA LEU A 144 -16.70 -31.98 -5.05
C LEU A 144 -17.07 -30.51 -5.28
N GLY A 145 -16.45 -29.87 -6.28
CA GLY A 145 -16.73 -28.50 -6.67
C GLY A 145 -16.25 -27.47 -5.65
N ASP A 146 -16.52 -26.21 -5.96
CA ASP A 146 -16.37 -25.09 -5.03
C ASP A 146 -17.29 -25.33 -3.81
N PRO A 147 -16.79 -25.20 -2.55
CA PRO A 147 -17.61 -25.31 -1.35
C PRO A 147 -18.88 -24.43 -1.36
N GLU A 148 -18.97 -23.38 -2.17
CA GLU A 148 -20.20 -22.57 -2.34
C GLU A 148 -21.32 -23.32 -3.12
N HIS A 149 -20.98 -24.27 -3.99
CA HIS A 149 -21.89 -24.85 -5.01
C HIS A 149 -22.15 -26.36 -4.89
N ALA A 150 -21.44 -27.09 -4.02
CA ALA A 150 -21.60 -28.54 -3.85
C ALA A 150 -22.90 -28.95 -3.11
N PRO A 151 -23.35 -30.22 -3.18
CA PRO A 151 -24.35 -30.76 -2.23
C PRO A 151 -23.84 -30.66 -0.78
N ALA A 152 -24.73 -30.53 0.21
CA ALA A 152 -24.37 -30.22 1.61
C ALA A 152 -23.27 -31.14 2.21
N HIS A 153 -23.31 -32.44 1.93
CA HIS A 153 -22.30 -33.40 2.36
C HIS A 153 -20.94 -33.19 1.67
N GLY A 154 -20.94 -32.84 0.38
CA GLY A 154 -19.74 -32.48 -0.38
C GLY A 154 -19.11 -31.17 0.11
N ARG A 155 -19.93 -30.19 0.52
CA ARG A 155 -19.43 -28.94 1.11
C ARG A 155 -18.72 -29.16 2.42
N ALA A 156 -19.31 -29.95 3.33
CA ALA A 156 -18.71 -30.20 4.65
C ALA A 156 -17.34 -30.89 4.51
N LEU A 157 -17.22 -31.85 3.59
CA LEU A 157 -15.98 -32.54 3.29
C LEU A 157 -14.95 -31.63 2.61
N ALA A 158 -15.35 -30.85 1.60
CA ALA A 158 -14.47 -29.88 0.95
C ALA A 158 -14.00 -28.79 1.93
N ALA A 159 -14.90 -28.28 2.77
CA ALA A 159 -14.58 -27.28 3.80
C ALA A 159 -13.63 -27.83 4.88
N ALA A 160 -13.82 -29.08 5.32
CA ALA A 160 -12.91 -29.72 6.26
C ALA A 160 -11.49 -29.86 5.68
N ILE A 161 -11.36 -30.22 4.40
CA ILE A 161 -10.06 -30.36 3.72
C ILE A 161 -9.41 -29.00 3.47
N LEU A 162 -10.19 -27.99 3.09
CA LEU A 162 -9.69 -26.61 2.96
C LEU A 162 -9.27 -26.01 4.29
N ALA A 163 -9.95 -26.33 5.39
CA ALA A 163 -9.61 -25.86 6.73
C ALA A 163 -8.30 -26.48 7.25
N VAL A 164 -7.96 -27.70 6.82
CA VAL A 164 -6.75 -28.41 7.24
C VAL A 164 -5.59 -28.24 6.24
N SER A 165 -5.87 -27.85 5.00
CA SER A 165 -4.85 -27.54 3.98
C SER A 165 -4.56 -26.04 3.91
N PRO A 166 -3.42 -25.55 4.46
CA PRO A 166 -3.03 -24.17 4.23
C PRO A 166 -2.86 -23.94 2.72
N ALA A 167 -3.45 -22.86 2.19
CA ALA A 167 -3.07 -22.36 0.88
C ALA A 167 -1.57 -22.06 0.94
N ARG A 168 -0.79 -22.65 0.03
CA ARG A 168 0.62 -22.26 -0.11
C ARG A 168 0.63 -20.79 -0.58
N PRO A 169 1.49 -19.93 -0.02
CA PRO A 169 1.71 -18.59 -0.55
C PRO A 169 2.24 -18.64 -1.98
#